data_AF-A0A8T6WAP4-F1
#
_entry.id   AF-A0A8T6WAP4-F1
#
_cell.length_a   1.000
_cell.length_b   1.000
_cell.length_c   1.000
_cell.angle_alpha   90.00
_cell.angle_beta   90.00
_cell.angle_gamma   90.00
#
_symmetry.space_group_name_H-M   'P 1'
#
loop_
_entity.id
_entity.type
_entity.pdbx_description
1 polymer ?
#
loop_
_entity_poly.entity_id
_entity_poly.type
_entity_poly.pdbx_seq_one_letter_code
_entity_poly.pdbx_strand_id
1 'polypeptide(L)' 'LGAIEKGILFLDAGRNVVRLLPPLVISDEQVITVASVLDGLLGEEEAARIRS' A
#
# COMPACT_ATOMS: atom_id res chain seq x y z
N LEU A 1 3.31 -6.02 -5.01
CA LEU A 1 3.33 -4.89 -4.04
C LEU A 1 4.36 -5.12 -2.92
N GLY A 2 5.59 -4.61 -3.09
CA GLY A 2 6.69 -4.66 -2.10
C GLY A 2 6.49 -3.75 -0.87
N ALA A 3 5.28 -3.72 -0.30
CA ALA A 3 4.91 -2.81 0.78
C ALA A 3 5.66 -3.06 2.09
N ILE A 4 5.97 -4.33 2.38
CA ILE A 4 6.71 -4.74 3.59
C ILE A 4 8.11 -4.11 3.61
N GLU A 5 8.77 -4.02 2.45
CA GLU A 5 10.09 -3.38 2.29
C GLU A 5 10.04 -1.88 2.55
N LYS A 6 8.85 -1.27 2.38
CA LYS A 6 8.57 0.14 2.70
C LYS A 6 8.05 0.32 4.14
N GLY A 7 8.09 -0.74 4.97
CA GLY A 7 7.68 -0.70 6.37
C GLY A 7 6.16 -0.78 6.60
N ILE A 8 5.38 -1.17 5.58
CA ILE A 8 3.92 -1.26 5.69
C ILE A 8 3.47 -2.70 5.48
N LEU A 9 2.64 -3.19 6.41
CA LEU A 9 1.99 -4.48 6.30
C LEU A 9 0.55 -4.32 5.81
N PHE A 10 0.23 -4.98 4.70
CA PHE A 10 -1.15 -5.12 4.21
C PHE A 10 -1.59 -6.57 4.29
N LEU A 11 -2.90 -6.79 4.38
CA LEU A 11 -3.50 -8.12 4.35
C LEU A 11 -4.25 -8.32 3.04
N ASP A 12 -3.96 -9.40 2.34
CA ASP A 12 -4.75 -9.81 1.18
C ASP A 12 -6.10 -10.36 1.62
N ALA A 13 -7.14 -10.01 0.87
CA ALA A 13 -8.52 -10.39 1.12
C ALA A 13 -9.17 -11.00 -0.12
N GLY A 14 -8.44 -11.90 -0.77
CA GLY A 14 -8.86 -12.57 -2.00
C GLY A 14 -8.01 -12.14 -3.18
N ARG A 15 -8.54 -12.31 -4.40
CA ARG A 15 -7.76 -12.19 -5.64
C ARG A 15 -7.26 -10.76 -5.91
N ASN A 16 -8.10 -9.75 -5.63
CA ASN A 16 -7.86 -8.36 -6.06
C ASN A 16 -8.19 -7.34 -4.94
N VAL A 17 -8.26 -7.77 -3.68
CA VAL A 17 -8.68 -6.91 -2.57
C VAL A 17 -7.58 -6.86 -1.53
N VAL A 18 -7.19 -5.64 -1.16
CA VAL A 18 -6.24 -5.36 -0.08
C VAL A 18 -7.01 -4.76 1.10
N ARG A 19 -6.83 -5.32 2.30
CA ARG A 19 -7.40 -4.80 3.54
C ARG A 19 -6.42 -3.88 4.24
N LEU A 20 -6.87 -2.66 4.50
CA LEU A 20 -6.22 -1.70 5.39
C LEU A 20 -6.90 -1.81 6.76
N LEU A 21 -6.24 -2.43 7.72
CA LEU A 21 -6.74 -2.60 9.08
C LEU A 21 -5.74 -1.98 10.07
N PRO A 22 -5.59 -0.66 10.08
CA PRO A 22 -4.75 0.00 11.06
C PRO A 22 -5.38 -0.10 12.46
N PRO A 23 -4.57 -0.04 13.53
CA PRO A 23 -5.09 0.09 14.89
C PRO A 23 -5.82 1.44 15.04
N LEU A 24 -6.81 1.49 15.94
CA LEU A 24 -7.61 2.71 16.18
C LEU A 24 -6.80 3.89 16.75
N VAL A 25 -5.57 3.63 17.21
CA VAL A 25 -4.65 4.63 17.76
C VAL A 25 -3.70 5.22 16.72
N ILE A 26 -3.87 4.88 15.43
CA ILE A 26 -3.04 5.42 14.35
C ILE A 26 -3.17 6.96 14.26
N SER A 27 -2.07 7.65 13.98
CA SER A 27 -2.07 9.10 13.80
C SER A 27 -2.36 9.51 12.35
N ASP A 28 -2.81 10.75 12.14
CA ASP A 28 -3.05 11.30 10.80
C ASP A 28 -1.77 11.29 9.94
N GLU A 29 -0.61 11.56 10.54
CA GLU A 29 0.68 11.51 9.84
C GLU A 29 1.02 10.09 9.36
N GLN A 30 0.69 9.08 10.17
CA GLN A 30 0.89 7.68 9.78
C GLN A 30 -0.05 7.30 8.63
N VAL A 31 -1.30 7.77 8.65
CA VAL A 31 -2.25 7.57 7.54
C VAL A 31 -1.73 8.21 6.25
N ILE A 32 -1.26 9.45 6.30
CA ILE A 32 -0.70 10.17 5.14
C ILE A 32 0.55 9.45 4.60
N THR A 33 1.42 8.97 5.50
CA THR A 33 2.61 8.20 5.12
C THR A 33 2.24 6.93 4.38
N VAL A 34 1.27 6.16 4.90
CA VAL A 34 0.81 4.92 4.26
C VAL A 34 0.17 5.20 2.90
N ALA A 35 -0.68 6.24 2.81
CA ALA A 35 -1.31 6.63 1.55
C ALA A 35 -0.28 7.02 0.48
N SER A 36 0.76 7.78 0.86
CA SER A 36 1.82 8.22 -0.05
C SER A 36 2.65 7.04 -0.58
N VAL A 37 2.96 6.08 0.28
CA VAL A 37 3.67 4.86 -0.12
C VAL A 37 2.82 3.99 -1.03
N LEU A 38 1.52 3.84 -0.73
CA LEU A 38 0.58 3.11 -1.59
C LEU A 38 0.48 3.70 -2.99
N ASP A 39 0.38 5.02 -3.09
CA ASP A 39 0.33 5.74 -4.37
C ASP A 39 1.58 5.45 -5.22
N GLY A 40 2.77 5.54 -4.60
CA GLY A 40 4.03 5.21 -5.27
C GLY A 40 4.10 3.77 -5.76
N LEU A 41 3.73 2.80 -4.91
CA LEU A 41 3.76 1.37 -5.26
C LEU A 41 2.80 1.04 -6.41
N LEU A 42 1.60 1.60 -6.39
CA LEU A 42 0.63 1.41 -7.47
C LEU A 42 1.09 2.08 -8.77
N GLY A 43 1.71 3.26 -8.69
CA GLY A 43 2.32 3.93 -9.84
C GLY A 43 3.46 3.12 -10.46
N GLU A 44 4.31 2.50 -9.64
CA GLU A 44 5.39 1.61 -10.10
C GLU A 44 4.83 0.37 -10.82
N GLU A 45 3.80 -0.29 -10.27
CA GLU A 45 3.12 -1.44 -10.87
C GLU A 45 2.41 -1.05 -12.19
N GLU A 46 1.72 0.09 -12.23
CA GLU A 46 1.09 0.63 -13.44
C GLU A 46 2.14 0.85 -14.54
N ALA A 47 3.23 1.53 -14.20
CA ALA A 47 4.29 1.83 -15.15
C ALA A 47 4.99 0.56 -15.64
N ALA A 48 5.14 -0.46 -14.78
CA ALA A 48 5.67 -1.77 -15.16
C ALA A 48 4.73 -2.48 -16.14
N ARG A 49 3.41 -2.46 -15.91
CA ARG A 49 2.41 -3.04 -16.81
C ARG A 49 2.37 -2.36 -18.18
N ILE A 50 2.57 -1.05 -18.25
CA ILE A 50 2.60 -0.32 -19.54
C ILE A 50 3.86 -0.68 -20.37
N ARG A 51 4.96 -1.05 -19.70
CA ARG A 51 6.23 -1.40 -20.37
C ARG A 51 6.33 -2.86 -20.84
N SER A 52 5.42 -3.72 -20.40
CA SER A 52 5.36 -5.15 -20.77
C SER A 52 4.45 -5.39 -21.98
#